data_AF-E5AUR3-F1
#
_entry.id   AF-E5AUR3-F1
#
_cell.length_a   1.000
_cell.length_b   1.000
_cell.length_c   1.000
_cell.angle_alpha   90.00
_cell.angle_beta   90.00
_cell.angle_gamma   90.00
#
_symmetry.space_group_name_H-M   'P 1'
#
loop_
_entity.id
_entity.type
_entity.pdbx_description
1 polymer ?
#
loop_
_entity_poly.entity_id
_entity_poly.type
_entity_poly.pdbx_seq_one_letter_code
_entity_poly.pdbx_strand_id
1 'polypeptide(L)'
;MPTEDVTASAYRHCTIHQEHGVHSSSLCSASRFRLACCVASLRIAPFFYRLPNLPMDFDLHAALNDYPAYVCALESCPQPAASASPPTLKPASGGLVNPSASRPTTYHNLPSELIQQIGDYVPVQDVGNFSAVDRRTYHAMHSRRVVYRYWQRANQVVSLASVNQLLNEMDGTLAHPAQHIEPLEALRQHLDALPYHEQGEAFKRIYAAAQRIPKDGVQIQKALLLYSLPGFNWNHRDELFDFAYAMAQRRAPQEDNVWTELANCLIFLLAGSAEFVERYQALVARLGSLRVSEQAELIPVLCRQMLGFGRRDDRLPGLYAVLREHALQLPRSVQGASIGMLASAIWVLPHAERLAQYTQLRDVALSLPDEQLEIALCFLSKGWAELPREHHAYGLQLLEPALLRLLPAQRAQSVLSQLEDVMKLYE
;
A
#
# COMPACT_ATOMS: atom_id res chain seq x y z
N MET A 1 42.55 36.02 -11.31
CA MET A 1 43.89 36.47 -11.77
C MET A 1 44.26 37.69 -10.95
N PRO A 2 45.35 37.72 -10.16
CA PRO A 2 46.41 36.71 -9.93
C PRO A 2 46.22 35.95 -8.58
N THR A 3 46.50 34.63 -8.47
CA THR A 3 47.78 33.91 -8.18
C THR A 3 48.42 34.30 -6.85
N GLU A 4 48.95 33.44 -5.98
CA GLU A 4 49.06 31.98 -5.81
C GLU A 4 49.72 31.79 -4.41
N ASP A 5 49.68 30.55 -3.91
CA ASP A 5 50.67 29.93 -3.00
C ASP A 5 50.73 30.27 -1.49
N VAL A 6 51.04 29.35 -0.58
CA VAL A 6 50.99 27.87 -0.47
C VAL A 6 51.47 27.53 0.96
N THR A 7 50.89 26.49 1.58
CA THR A 7 51.39 25.66 2.72
C THR A 7 51.73 26.28 4.09
N ALA A 8 51.18 25.74 5.18
CA ALA A 8 51.79 24.60 5.91
C ALA A 8 51.14 24.33 7.30
N SER A 9 50.82 23.05 7.50
CA SER A 9 50.62 22.24 8.71
C SER A 9 51.12 22.76 10.07
N ALA A 10 50.31 22.52 11.12
CA ALA A 10 50.81 22.18 12.44
C ALA A 10 49.86 21.21 13.19
N TYR A 11 50.17 19.93 13.10
CA TYR A 11 49.75 18.87 14.03
C TYR A 11 50.27 19.18 15.45
N ARG A 12 49.43 19.00 16.48
CA ARG A 12 49.89 18.85 17.88
C ARG A 12 49.53 17.46 18.41
N HIS A 13 50.58 16.68 18.61
CA HIS A 13 50.65 15.50 19.48
C HIS A 13 50.52 15.92 20.95
N CYS A 14 49.81 15.13 21.75
CA CYS A 14 50.08 14.98 23.18
C CYS A 14 50.05 13.48 23.50
N THR A 15 51.17 12.95 23.98
CA THR A 15 51.34 11.56 24.40
C THR A 15 51.97 11.55 25.80
N ILE A 16 51.45 10.61 26.62
CA ILE A 16 52.09 9.90 27.74
C ILE A 16 52.20 10.62 29.09
N HIS A 17 51.50 10.06 30.09
CA HIS A 17 52.15 9.57 31.31
C HIS A 17 51.49 8.27 31.78
N GLN A 18 52.31 7.25 31.96
CA GLN A 18 52.01 5.90 32.40
C GLN A 18 52.83 5.68 33.68
N GLU A 19 52.20 5.31 34.79
CA GLU A 19 52.89 4.77 35.95
C GLU A 19 52.31 3.40 36.32
N HIS A 20 53.24 2.50 36.63
CA HIS A 20 53.08 1.08 36.94
C HIS A 20 52.96 0.83 38.45
N GLY A 21 52.32 -0.28 38.81
CA GLY A 21 52.31 -0.88 40.16
C GLY A 21 51.14 -1.87 40.33
N VAL A 22 51.15 -3.07 39.75
CA VAL A 22 51.80 -4.34 40.18
C VAL A 22 50.96 -5.15 41.20
N HIS A 23 50.43 -6.29 40.68
CA HIS A 23 50.00 -7.58 41.29
C HIS A 23 48.89 -7.59 42.38
N SER A 24 47.90 -8.49 42.42
CA SER A 24 47.86 -9.94 42.10
C SER A 24 46.40 -10.42 41.88
N SER A 25 46.09 -11.00 40.72
CA SER A 25 45.76 -12.43 40.47
C SER A 25 44.56 -13.07 41.18
N SER A 26 43.49 -13.34 40.41
CA SER A 26 42.55 -14.47 40.54
C SER A 26 41.60 -14.43 39.33
N LEU A 27 41.94 -15.14 38.25
CA LEU A 27 41.38 -16.43 37.83
C LEU A 27 40.02 -16.34 37.11
N CYS A 28 40.08 -16.87 35.88
CA CYS A 28 39.03 -17.53 35.11
C CYS A 28 38.21 -16.77 34.06
N SER A 29 38.41 -17.27 32.83
CA SER A 29 37.49 -17.37 31.71
C SER A 29 37.39 -16.18 30.76
N ALA A 30 38.23 -16.27 29.72
CA ALA A 30 38.00 -15.66 28.44
C ALA A 30 36.68 -16.17 27.83
N SER A 31 35.69 -15.28 27.75
CA SER A 31 34.54 -15.46 26.87
C SER A 31 34.37 -14.19 26.04
N ARG A 32 34.81 -14.29 24.79
CA ARG A 32 34.44 -13.39 23.70
C ARG A 32 32.91 -13.39 23.59
N PHE A 33 32.23 -12.40 24.15
CA PHE A 33 30.84 -12.11 23.77
C PHE A 33 30.83 -10.98 22.74
N ARG A 34 30.78 -11.39 21.47
CA ARG A 34 30.22 -10.57 20.39
C ARG A 34 28.80 -10.23 20.83
N LEU A 35 28.52 -8.97 21.14
CA LEU A 35 27.14 -8.48 21.14
C LEU A 35 26.70 -8.43 19.67
N ALA A 36 26.14 -9.53 19.21
CA ALA A 36 25.24 -9.54 18.08
C ALA A 36 24.00 -8.74 18.51
N CYS A 37 23.87 -7.50 18.04
CA CYS A 37 22.59 -6.83 17.99
C CYS A 37 21.70 -7.61 17.01
N CYS A 38 21.04 -8.64 17.51
CA CYS A 38 19.89 -9.25 16.87
C CYS A 38 18.78 -8.20 16.80
N VAL A 39 18.79 -7.40 15.74
CA VAL A 39 17.56 -6.81 15.21
C VAL A 39 16.73 -8.01 14.75
N ALA A 40 15.90 -8.51 15.65
CA ALA A 40 14.87 -9.47 15.31
C ALA A 40 13.96 -8.78 14.30
N SER A 41 14.24 -9.05 13.03
CA SER A 41 13.39 -8.74 11.88
C SER A 41 12.08 -9.49 12.08
N LEU A 42 11.18 -8.94 12.88
CA LEU A 42 9.77 -9.28 12.85
C LEU A 42 9.23 -8.74 11.53
N ARG A 43 9.36 -9.58 10.51
CA ARG A 43 8.60 -9.50 9.25
C ARG A 43 7.12 -9.50 9.61
N ILE A 44 6.58 -8.32 9.88
CA ILE A 44 5.15 -8.09 9.72
C ILE A 44 4.95 -8.02 8.22
N ALA A 45 4.74 -9.19 7.62
CA ALA A 45 4.11 -9.27 6.32
C ALA A 45 2.80 -8.48 6.40
N PRO A 46 2.54 -7.52 5.52
CA PRO A 46 1.20 -6.97 5.41
C PRO A 46 0.29 -8.13 4.99
N PHE A 47 -0.71 -8.44 5.80
CA PHE A 47 -1.84 -9.31 5.43
C PHE A 47 -2.61 -8.61 4.29
N PHE A 48 -2.06 -8.69 3.09
CA PHE A 48 -2.82 -8.60 1.86
C PHE A 48 -3.26 -10.03 1.54
N TYR A 49 -4.54 -10.23 1.30
CA TYR A 49 -5.01 -11.45 0.64
C TYR A 49 -4.30 -11.56 -0.71
N ARG A 50 -3.20 -12.32 -0.74
CA ARG A 50 -2.70 -12.98 -1.95
C ARG A 50 -3.77 -13.96 -2.37
N LEU A 51 -4.51 -13.65 -3.42
CA LEU A 51 -5.14 -14.69 -4.22
C LEU A 51 -4.01 -15.59 -4.75
N PRO A 52 -4.11 -16.92 -4.63
CA PRO A 52 -3.12 -17.81 -5.21
C PRO A 52 -3.15 -17.64 -6.74
N ASN A 53 -2.03 -17.19 -7.31
CA ASN A 53 -1.71 -17.34 -8.72
C ASN A 53 -1.67 -18.84 -9.03
N LEU A 54 -2.80 -19.38 -9.46
CA LEU A 54 -2.81 -20.57 -10.30
C LEU A 54 -2.45 -20.11 -11.72
N PRO A 55 -1.53 -20.78 -12.43
CA PRO A 55 -1.43 -20.63 -13.86
C PRO A 55 -2.68 -21.30 -14.44
N MET A 56 -3.76 -20.53 -14.61
CA MET A 56 -4.73 -20.89 -15.62
C MET A 56 -4.14 -20.44 -16.94
N ASP A 57 -3.63 -21.38 -17.72
CA ASP A 57 -3.54 -21.21 -19.17
C ASP A 57 -4.99 -20.99 -19.65
N PHE A 58 -5.40 -19.73 -19.67
CA PHE A 58 -6.70 -19.33 -20.17
C PHE A 58 -6.58 -19.26 -21.69
N ASP A 59 -6.77 -20.41 -22.33
CA ASP A 59 -6.88 -20.47 -23.77
C ASP A 59 -8.19 -19.79 -24.19
N LEU A 60 -8.10 -18.50 -24.48
CA LEU A 60 -9.21 -17.69 -24.99
C LEU A 60 -9.80 -18.29 -26.28
N HIS A 61 -9.00 -19.07 -27.02
CA HIS A 61 -9.43 -19.79 -28.20
C HIS A 61 -10.29 -21.02 -27.86
N ALA A 62 -10.07 -21.66 -26.70
CA ALA A 62 -10.92 -22.74 -26.18
C ALA A 62 -12.22 -22.20 -25.55
N ALA A 63 -12.11 -21.12 -24.76
CA ALA A 63 -13.27 -20.50 -24.09
C ALA A 63 -14.31 -19.92 -25.08
N LEU A 64 -13.88 -19.48 -26.26
CA LEU A 64 -14.77 -18.97 -27.32
C LEU A 64 -15.34 -20.07 -28.23
N ASN A 65 -14.78 -21.29 -28.20
CA ASN A 65 -15.16 -22.40 -29.08
C ASN A 65 -15.95 -23.52 -28.38
N ASP A 66 -16.04 -23.54 -27.04
CA ASP A 66 -16.81 -24.54 -26.29
C ASP A 66 -18.33 -24.28 -26.30
N TYR A 67 -18.92 -24.48 -27.48
CA TYR A 67 -20.36 -24.49 -27.73
C TYR A 67 -21.17 -25.64 -27.03
N PRO A 68 -20.61 -26.79 -26.59
CA PRO A 68 -21.44 -27.87 -26.01
C PRO A 68 -21.85 -27.66 -24.55
N ALA A 69 -21.09 -26.90 -23.76
CA ALA A 69 -21.32 -26.82 -22.30
C ALA A 69 -22.58 -26.01 -21.92
N TYR A 70 -23.05 -25.13 -22.81
CA TYR A 70 -24.24 -24.29 -22.56
C TYR A 70 -25.56 -25.01 -22.87
N VAL A 71 -25.55 -26.10 -23.64
CA VAL A 71 -26.78 -26.81 -24.03
C VAL A 71 -27.32 -27.69 -22.89
N CYS A 72 -26.46 -28.22 -22.01
CA CYS A 72 -26.89 -29.11 -20.93
C CYS A 72 -27.53 -28.39 -19.72
N ALA A 73 -27.40 -27.07 -19.59
CA ALA A 73 -28.00 -26.32 -18.48
C ALA A 73 -29.47 -25.90 -18.72
N LEU A 74 -29.98 -26.03 -19.96
CA LEU A 74 -31.35 -25.65 -20.34
C LEU A 74 -32.34 -26.82 -20.31
N GLU A 75 -31.87 -28.07 -20.21
CA GLU A 75 -32.74 -29.26 -20.16
C GLU A 75 -33.26 -29.61 -18.76
N SER A 76 -32.88 -28.85 -17.73
CA SER A 76 -33.27 -29.13 -16.34
C SER A 76 -34.24 -28.09 -15.79
N CYS A 77 -35.48 -28.08 -16.29
CA CYS A 77 -36.62 -27.51 -15.56
C CYS A 77 -37.84 -28.46 -15.64
N PRO A 78 -38.57 -28.68 -14.53
CA PRO A 78 -39.51 -29.79 -14.40
C PRO A 78 -40.87 -29.51 -15.07
N GLN A 79 -41.40 -30.48 -15.79
CA GLN A 79 -42.78 -30.50 -16.28
C GLN A 79 -43.80 -30.69 -15.13
N PRO A 80 -44.94 -29.97 -15.12
CA PRO A 80 -46.10 -30.34 -14.30
C PRO A 80 -46.87 -31.51 -14.93
N ALA A 81 -47.34 -32.42 -14.08
CA ALA A 81 -48.05 -33.64 -14.47
C ALA A 81 -49.55 -33.45 -14.74
N ALA A 82 -50.07 -34.42 -15.50
CA ALA A 82 -51.43 -34.96 -15.57
C ALA A 82 -52.42 -34.45 -16.65
N SER A 83 -52.52 -35.27 -17.71
CA SER A 83 -53.74 -35.90 -18.27
C SER A 83 -54.99 -35.07 -18.60
N ALA A 84 -55.30 -34.94 -19.89
CA ALA A 84 -56.51 -35.49 -20.54
C ALA A 84 -56.53 -35.16 -22.06
N SER A 85 -56.82 -36.15 -22.90
CA SER A 85 -56.96 -36.03 -24.37
C SER A 85 -58.31 -35.37 -24.77
N PRO A 86 -58.49 -34.84 -26.01
CA PRO A 86 -58.94 -35.68 -27.15
C PRO A 86 -58.46 -35.14 -28.54
N PRO A 87 -59.05 -35.47 -29.72
CA PRO A 87 -58.45 -36.36 -30.71
C PRO A 87 -58.09 -35.70 -32.08
N THR A 88 -57.33 -36.46 -32.87
CA THR A 88 -57.24 -36.56 -34.34
C THR A 88 -57.71 -35.38 -35.22
N LEU A 89 -56.80 -34.84 -36.06
CA LEU A 89 -56.99 -34.58 -37.51
C LEU A 89 -55.74 -33.89 -38.11
N LYS A 90 -55.15 -34.50 -39.14
CA LYS A 90 -54.32 -33.85 -40.18
C LYS A 90 -55.11 -33.99 -41.50
N PRO A 91 -54.77 -33.27 -42.58
CA PRO A 91 -54.16 -31.94 -42.71
C PRO A 91 -54.87 -31.08 -43.79
N ALA A 92 -54.67 -29.76 -43.84
CA ALA A 92 -54.76 -29.01 -45.09
C ALA A 92 -54.07 -27.64 -44.99
N SER A 93 -52.98 -27.54 -45.76
CA SER A 93 -52.41 -26.38 -46.45
C SER A 93 -52.90 -24.97 -46.14
N GLY A 94 -51.95 -24.07 -45.88
CA GLY A 94 -52.10 -22.68 -46.27
C GLY A 94 -51.23 -21.69 -45.51
N GLY A 95 -50.03 -21.42 -46.04
CA GLY A 95 -49.47 -20.07 -46.07
C GLY A 95 -48.81 -19.54 -44.79
N LEU A 96 -47.48 -19.65 -44.76
CA LEU A 96 -46.52 -18.82 -44.03
C LEU A 96 -47.05 -17.46 -43.55
N VAL A 97 -47.14 -17.27 -42.23
CA VAL A 97 -46.80 -15.99 -41.56
C VAL A 97 -46.21 -16.30 -40.16
N ASN A 98 -44.90 -16.04 -40.03
CA ASN A 98 -44.11 -15.78 -38.79
C ASN A 98 -43.86 -16.94 -37.79
N PRO A 99 -42.77 -16.91 -36.97
CA PRO A 99 -41.92 -15.76 -36.63
C PRO A 99 -40.41 -15.94 -36.84
N SER A 100 -39.73 -14.79 -36.93
CA SER A 100 -38.34 -14.51 -36.59
C SER A 100 -37.73 -15.48 -35.57
N ALA A 101 -36.99 -16.48 -36.06
CA ALA A 101 -36.06 -17.24 -35.25
C ALA A 101 -34.86 -16.33 -34.92
N SER A 102 -34.79 -15.90 -33.66
CA SER A 102 -33.63 -15.32 -33.00
C SER A 102 -32.38 -16.14 -33.34
N ARG A 103 -31.60 -15.71 -34.35
CA ARG A 103 -30.29 -16.29 -34.61
C ARG A 103 -29.40 -16.02 -33.40
N PRO A 104 -28.64 -17.03 -32.92
CA PRO A 104 -27.62 -16.79 -31.90
C PRO A 104 -26.63 -15.73 -32.40
N THR A 105 -26.45 -14.66 -31.63
CA THR A 105 -25.44 -13.65 -31.92
C THR A 105 -24.07 -14.27 -31.63
N THR A 106 -23.32 -14.63 -32.67
CA THR A 106 -21.92 -15.07 -32.54
C THR A 106 -20.98 -13.85 -32.56
N TYR A 107 -19.73 -14.02 -32.13
CA TYR A 107 -18.71 -12.96 -32.12
C TYR A 107 -18.62 -12.19 -33.45
N HIS A 108 -18.66 -12.91 -34.57
CA HIS A 108 -18.61 -12.33 -35.92
C HIS A 108 -19.78 -11.39 -36.23
N ASN A 109 -20.89 -11.49 -35.50
CA ASN A 109 -22.06 -10.64 -35.65
C ASN A 109 -22.02 -9.39 -34.75
N LEU A 110 -21.06 -9.27 -33.83
CA LEU A 110 -20.97 -8.14 -32.90
C LEU A 110 -20.57 -6.85 -33.62
N PRO A 111 -21.24 -5.70 -33.43
CA PRO A 111 -20.82 -4.39 -33.92
C PRO A 111 -19.38 -4.01 -33.48
N SER A 112 -18.71 -3.16 -34.26
CA SER A 112 -17.33 -2.69 -33.97
C SER A 112 -17.23 -1.98 -32.63
N GLU A 113 -18.30 -1.29 -32.25
CA GLU A 113 -18.43 -0.51 -31.03
C GLU A 113 -18.45 -1.45 -29.81
N LEU A 114 -19.13 -2.60 -29.91
CA LEU A 114 -19.09 -3.61 -28.85
C LEU A 114 -17.74 -4.32 -28.77
N ILE A 115 -17.08 -4.57 -29.90
CA ILE A 115 -15.71 -5.13 -29.90
C ILE A 115 -14.74 -4.15 -29.23
N GLN A 116 -14.88 -2.84 -29.50
CA GLN A 116 -14.09 -1.81 -28.84
C GLN A 116 -14.37 -1.77 -27.33
N GLN A 117 -15.65 -1.79 -26.92
CA GLN A 117 -16.02 -1.80 -25.50
C GLN A 117 -15.46 -3.03 -24.77
N ILE A 118 -15.53 -4.22 -25.37
CA ILE A 118 -14.88 -5.41 -24.84
C ILE A 118 -13.38 -5.16 -24.71
N GLY A 119 -12.78 -4.59 -25.75
CA GLY A 119 -11.37 -4.20 -25.81
C GLY A 119 -10.89 -3.27 -24.69
N ASP A 120 -11.74 -2.37 -24.22
CA ASP A 120 -11.43 -1.45 -23.13
C ASP A 120 -11.25 -2.17 -21.79
N TYR A 121 -11.83 -3.37 -21.64
CA TYR A 121 -11.66 -4.24 -20.47
C TYR A 121 -10.59 -5.33 -20.65
N VAL A 122 -10.01 -5.47 -21.85
CA VAL A 122 -8.94 -6.45 -22.09
C VAL A 122 -7.66 -5.99 -21.39
N PRO A 123 -7.04 -6.83 -20.54
CA PRO A 123 -5.75 -6.52 -19.93
C PRO A 123 -4.71 -6.16 -21.00
N VAL A 124 -3.87 -5.15 -20.73
CA VAL A 124 -2.91 -4.64 -21.73
C VAL A 124 -2.03 -5.74 -22.33
N GLN A 125 -1.69 -6.77 -21.55
CA GLN A 125 -0.87 -7.92 -21.96
C GLN A 125 -1.53 -8.75 -23.08
N ASP A 126 -2.87 -8.82 -23.08
CA ASP A 126 -3.66 -9.64 -24.01
C ASP A 126 -4.16 -8.86 -25.23
N VAL A 127 -3.97 -7.53 -25.25
CA VAL A 127 -4.39 -6.67 -26.37
C VAL A 127 -3.76 -7.12 -27.69
N GLY A 128 -2.51 -7.59 -27.67
CA GLY A 128 -1.84 -8.15 -28.84
C GLY A 128 -2.62 -9.33 -29.43
N ASN A 129 -2.92 -10.34 -28.61
CA ASN A 129 -3.63 -11.55 -29.00
C ASN A 129 -5.06 -11.24 -29.43
N PHE A 130 -5.80 -10.46 -28.64
CA PHE A 130 -7.19 -10.12 -28.95
C PHE A 130 -7.30 -9.32 -30.26
N SER A 131 -6.36 -8.41 -30.54
CA SER A 131 -6.35 -7.66 -31.79
C SER A 131 -6.05 -8.49 -33.03
N ALA A 132 -5.52 -9.70 -32.88
CA ALA A 132 -5.15 -10.58 -33.97
C ALA A 132 -6.28 -11.53 -34.42
N VAL A 133 -7.42 -11.54 -33.70
CA VAL A 133 -8.55 -12.46 -33.97
C VAL A 133 -9.06 -12.33 -35.40
N ASP A 134 -9.33 -11.12 -35.86
CA ASP A 134 -9.65 -10.84 -37.25
C ASP A 134 -9.34 -9.37 -37.63
N ARG A 135 -9.49 -9.05 -38.91
CA ARG A 135 -9.22 -7.70 -39.43
C ARG A 135 -10.13 -6.64 -38.83
N ARG A 136 -11.38 -6.98 -38.50
CA ARG A 136 -12.35 -6.03 -37.93
C ARG A 136 -11.95 -5.67 -36.50
N THR A 137 -11.61 -6.67 -35.70
CA THR A 137 -11.13 -6.51 -34.32
C THR A 137 -9.82 -5.74 -34.29
N TYR A 138 -8.91 -6.02 -35.23
CA TYR A 138 -7.67 -5.26 -35.38
C TYR A 138 -7.89 -3.75 -35.55
N HIS A 139 -8.90 -3.37 -36.35
CA HIS A 139 -9.25 -1.97 -36.58
C HIS A 139 -10.05 -1.36 -35.41
N ALA A 140 -11.01 -2.10 -34.83
CA ALA A 140 -11.78 -1.66 -33.66
C ALA A 140 -10.89 -1.43 -32.43
N MET A 141 -9.82 -2.21 -32.28
CA MET A 141 -8.86 -2.12 -31.18
C MET A 141 -7.78 -1.04 -31.36
N HIS A 142 -7.87 -0.17 -32.36
CA HIS A 142 -6.78 0.76 -32.70
C HIS A 142 -6.25 1.55 -31.50
N SER A 143 -7.15 2.17 -30.72
CA SER A 143 -6.78 2.96 -29.52
C SER A 143 -6.02 2.12 -28.48
N ARG A 144 -6.57 0.97 -28.08
CA ARG A 144 -5.92 0.05 -27.10
C ARG A 144 -4.59 -0.48 -27.60
N ARG A 145 -4.45 -0.74 -28.91
CA ARG A 145 -3.18 -1.19 -29.50
C ARG A 145 -2.09 -0.12 -29.47
N VAL A 146 -2.46 1.16 -29.59
CA VAL A 146 -1.50 2.26 -29.40
C VAL A 146 -0.98 2.24 -27.95
N VAL A 147 -1.87 2.08 -26.96
CA VAL A 147 -1.47 1.95 -25.54
C VAL A 147 -0.57 0.73 -25.33
N TYR A 148 -0.94 -0.43 -25.86
CA TYR A 148 -0.14 -1.66 -25.80
C TYR A 148 1.27 -1.45 -26.35
N ARG A 149 1.43 -0.73 -27.47
CA ARG A 149 2.75 -0.44 -28.04
C ARG A 149 3.60 0.40 -27.09
N TYR A 150 3.04 1.40 -26.43
CA TYR A 150 3.77 2.21 -25.44
C TYR A 150 4.09 1.40 -24.18
N TRP A 151 3.17 0.55 -23.74
CA TRP A 151 3.39 -0.39 -22.64
C TRP A 151 4.53 -1.37 -22.94
N GLN A 152 4.58 -1.96 -24.15
CA GLN A 152 5.68 -2.83 -24.56
C GLN A 152 7.03 -2.10 -24.55
N ARG A 153 7.06 -0.87 -25.09
CA ARG A 153 8.28 -0.04 -25.10
C ARG A 153 8.72 0.37 -23.70
N ALA A 154 7.79 0.65 -22.81
CA ALA A 154 8.07 0.92 -21.40
C ALA A 154 8.78 -0.25 -20.71
N ASN A 155 8.46 -1.49 -21.07
CA ASN A 155 9.13 -2.69 -20.57
C ASN A 155 10.52 -2.95 -21.19
N GLN A 156 10.95 -2.13 -22.14
CA GLN A 156 12.20 -2.28 -22.88
C GLN A 156 13.12 -1.07 -22.75
N VAL A 157 12.78 -0.09 -21.90
CA VAL A 157 13.63 1.09 -21.70
C VAL A 157 14.91 0.72 -20.96
N VAL A 158 16.06 1.17 -21.46
CA VAL A 158 17.37 0.84 -20.88
C VAL A 158 18.14 2.07 -20.40
N SER A 159 17.59 3.27 -20.58
CA SER A 159 18.22 4.53 -20.19
C SER A 159 17.20 5.62 -19.89
N LEU A 160 17.62 6.64 -19.14
CA LEU A 160 16.86 7.87 -18.92
C LEU A 160 16.49 8.58 -20.22
N ALA A 161 17.37 8.55 -21.22
CA ALA A 161 17.09 9.13 -22.54
C ALA A 161 15.89 8.42 -23.19
N SER A 162 15.85 7.09 -23.14
CA SER A 162 14.72 6.29 -23.65
C SER A 162 13.44 6.56 -22.87
N VAL A 163 13.52 6.71 -21.54
CA VAL A 163 12.36 7.11 -20.71
C VAL A 163 11.83 8.47 -21.13
N ASN A 164 12.69 9.49 -21.25
CA ASN A 164 12.28 10.84 -21.65
C ASN A 164 11.68 10.86 -23.05
N GLN A 165 12.28 10.13 -23.98
CA GLN A 165 11.74 9.99 -25.33
C GLN A 165 10.34 9.36 -25.29
N LEU A 166 10.17 8.28 -24.54
CA LEU A 166 8.88 7.59 -24.44
C LEU A 166 7.79 8.49 -23.84
N LEU A 167 8.10 9.20 -22.75
CA LEU A 167 7.17 10.13 -22.10
C LEU A 167 6.75 11.26 -23.05
N ASN A 168 7.70 11.86 -23.76
CA ASN A 168 7.41 12.94 -24.72
C ASN A 168 6.55 12.44 -25.89
N GLU A 169 6.82 11.25 -26.40
CA GLU A 169 6.01 10.65 -27.48
C GLU A 169 4.61 10.29 -27.02
N MET A 170 4.45 9.79 -25.79
CA MET A 170 3.15 9.53 -25.18
C MET A 170 2.33 10.82 -25.07
N ASP A 171 2.92 11.90 -24.56
CA ASP A 171 2.26 13.21 -24.43
C ASP A 171 1.76 13.77 -25.78
N GLY A 172 2.47 13.49 -26.88
CA GLY A 172 2.07 13.93 -28.22
C GLY A 172 1.08 13.02 -28.95
N THR A 173 0.90 11.77 -28.49
CA THR A 173 0.17 10.73 -29.23
C THR A 173 -1.08 10.26 -28.50
N LEU A 174 -1.02 10.13 -27.18
CA LEU A 174 -2.14 9.65 -26.36
C LEU A 174 -3.06 10.85 -26.04
N ALA A 175 -4.28 10.79 -26.57
CA ALA A 175 -5.23 11.89 -26.45
C ALA A 175 -5.91 11.94 -25.07
N HIS A 176 -6.04 10.79 -24.39
CA HIS A 176 -6.74 10.70 -23.12
C HIS A 176 -5.77 10.38 -21.98
N PRO A 177 -5.81 11.11 -20.85
CA PRO A 177 -4.92 10.86 -19.72
C PRO A 177 -4.95 9.41 -19.20
N ALA A 178 -6.11 8.74 -19.25
CA ALA A 178 -6.25 7.34 -18.84
C ALA A 178 -5.40 6.37 -19.66
N GLN A 179 -5.06 6.72 -20.92
CA GLN A 179 -4.20 5.89 -21.77
C GLN A 179 -2.73 5.87 -21.30
N HIS A 180 -2.34 6.83 -20.44
CA HIS A 180 -0.98 6.89 -19.91
C HIS A 180 -0.77 5.94 -18.72
N ILE A 181 -1.85 5.45 -18.10
CA ILE A 181 -1.82 4.65 -16.87
C ILE A 181 -0.90 3.42 -17.06
N GLU A 182 -1.28 2.50 -17.95
CA GLU A 182 -0.57 1.23 -18.11
C GLU A 182 0.90 1.40 -18.56
N PRO A 183 1.24 2.29 -19.52
CA PRO A 183 2.64 2.54 -19.84
C PRO A 183 3.45 3.16 -18.69
N LEU A 184 2.85 4.05 -17.89
CA LEU A 184 3.53 4.62 -16.72
C LEU A 184 3.72 3.57 -15.61
N GLU A 185 2.77 2.67 -15.38
CA GLU A 185 2.98 1.55 -14.46
C GLU A 185 4.09 0.61 -14.93
N ALA A 186 4.17 0.32 -16.23
CA ALA A 186 5.27 -0.47 -16.79
C ALA A 186 6.62 0.22 -16.59
N LEU A 187 6.71 1.54 -16.85
CA LEU A 187 7.92 2.32 -16.56
C LEU A 187 8.29 2.29 -15.08
N ARG A 188 7.31 2.39 -14.17
CA ARG A 188 7.54 2.27 -12.74
C ARG A 188 8.11 0.91 -12.37
N GLN A 189 7.53 -0.17 -12.88
CA GLN A 189 7.99 -1.54 -12.62
C GLN A 189 9.39 -1.80 -13.18
N HIS A 190 9.75 -1.12 -14.28
CA HIS A 190 11.04 -1.25 -14.94
C HIS A 190 12.11 -0.28 -14.44
N LEU A 191 11.78 0.59 -13.46
CA LEU A 191 12.71 1.60 -12.94
C LEU A 191 14.01 0.98 -12.42
N ASP A 192 13.92 -0.16 -11.73
CA ASP A 192 15.07 -0.84 -11.13
C ASP A 192 16.01 -1.47 -12.17
N ALA A 193 15.56 -1.62 -13.42
CA ALA A 193 16.37 -2.13 -14.52
C ALA A 193 17.24 -1.05 -15.19
N LEU A 194 16.98 0.23 -14.90
CA LEU A 194 17.78 1.34 -15.41
C LEU A 194 19.15 1.43 -14.72
N PRO A 195 20.16 2.03 -15.37
CA PRO A 195 21.44 2.31 -14.73
C PRO A 195 21.25 3.09 -13.42
N TYR A 196 21.92 2.64 -12.37
CA TYR A 196 21.73 3.15 -11.00
C TYR A 196 21.75 4.68 -10.86
N HIS A 197 22.68 5.34 -11.55
CA HIS A 197 22.84 6.80 -11.52
C HIS A 197 21.72 7.57 -12.24
N GLU A 198 20.92 6.90 -13.06
CA GLU A 198 19.81 7.48 -13.82
C GLU A 198 18.46 7.26 -13.14
N GLN A 199 18.36 6.27 -12.24
CA GLN A 199 17.10 5.86 -11.62
C GLN A 199 16.40 7.02 -10.89
N GLY A 200 17.16 7.91 -10.22
CA GLY A 200 16.59 9.01 -9.45
C GLY A 200 15.91 10.06 -10.34
N GLU A 201 16.54 10.42 -11.45
CA GLU A 201 15.93 11.31 -12.44
C GLU A 201 14.77 10.63 -13.17
N ALA A 202 14.89 9.35 -13.51
CA ALA A 202 13.80 8.59 -14.11
C ALA A 202 12.58 8.54 -13.18
N PHE A 203 12.79 8.34 -11.87
CA PHE A 203 11.74 8.43 -10.85
C PHE A 203 11.03 9.78 -10.91
N LYS A 204 11.77 10.90 -10.85
CA LYS A 204 11.18 12.24 -10.89
C LYS A 204 10.37 12.48 -12.15
N ARG A 205 10.86 12.00 -13.30
CA ARG A 205 10.17 12.12 -14.60
C ARG A 205 8.87 11.35 -14.64
N ILE A 206 8.87 10.09 -14.20
CA ILE A 206 7.67 9.25 -14.15
C ILE A 206 6.67 9.81 -13.13
N TYR A 207 7.15 10.23 -11.95
CA TYR A 207 6.33 10.83 -10.91
C TYR A 207 5.65 12.13 -11.37
N ALA A 208 6.38 13.00 -12.09
CA ALA A 208 5.83 14.22 -12.69
C ALA A 208 4.86 13.94 -13.84
N ALA A 209 5.13 12.91 -14.66
CA ALA A 209 4.20 12.49 -15.71
C ALA A 209 2.87 12.00 -15.12
N ALA A 210 2.93 11.21 -14.04
CA ALA A 210 1.74 10.73 -13.34
C ALA A 210 0.87 11.87 -12.77
N GLN A 211 1.45 13.01 -12.39
CA GLN A 211 0.69 14.18 -11.91
C GLN A 211 -0.34 14.69 -12.93
N ARG A 212 -0.12 14.44 -14.23
CA ARG A 212 -0.99 14.92 -15.31
C ARG A 212 -2.21 14.02 -15.55
N ILE A 213 -2.31 12.88 -14.85
CA ILE A 213 -3.43 11.95 -14.96
C ILE A 213 -4.43 12.23 -13.84
N PRO A 214 -5.65 12.72 -14.15
CA PRO A 214 -6.67 12.96 -13.15
C PRO A 214 -7.05 11.68 -12.41
N LYS A 215 -7.16 11.74 -11.08
CA LYS A 215 -7.54 10.65 -10.16
C LYS A 215 -6.56 9.47 -10.09
N ASP A 216 -6.22 8.86 -11.22
CA ASP A 216 -5.42 7.62 -11.25
C ASP A 216 -3.92 7.89 -11.11
N GLY A 217 -3.47 9.08 -11.50
CA GLY A 217 -2.07 9.50 -11.38
C GLY A 217 -1.54 9.50 -9.95
N VAL A 218 -2.40 9.75 -8.95
CA VAL A 218 -1.99 9.68 -7.54
C VAL A 218 -1.63 8.25 -7.14
N GLN A 219 -2.32 7.23 -7.69
CA GLN A 219 -2.05 5.83 -7.33
C GLN A 219 -0.68 5.39 -7.84
N ILE A 220 -0.29 5.84 -9.04
CA ILE A 220 1.07 5.63 -9.57
C ILE A 220 2.11 6.30 -8.66
N GLN A 221 1.86 7.53 -8.23
CA GLN A 221 2.76 8.26 -7.32
C GLN A 221 2.87 7.58 -5.94
N LYS A 222 1.76 7.11 -5.38
CA LYS A 222 1.72 6.31 -4.14
C LYS A 222 2.55 5.04 -4.29
N ALA A 223 2.38 4.32 -5.40
CA ALA A 223 3.14 3.11 -5.70
C ALA A 223 4.65 3.39 -5.89
N LEU A 224 5.02 4.50 -6.53
CA LEU A 224 6.41 4.94 -6.66
C LEU A 224 7.05 5.16 -5.27
N LEU A 225 6.37 5.88 -4.38
CA LEU A 225 6.85 6.14 -3.02
C LEU A 225 7.01 4.85 -2.20
N LEU A 226 6.01 3.96 -2.26
CA LEU A 226 6.00 2.77 -1.42
C LEU A 226 6.92 1.66 -1.91
N TYR A 227 7.09 1.50 -3.23
CA TYR A 227 7.78 0.35 -3.80
C TYR A 227 9.15 0.68 -4.40
N SER A 228 9.34 1.89 -4.92
CA SER A 228 10.60 2.26 -5.59
C SER A 228 11.55 3.02 -4.68
N LEU A 229 11.06 3.99 -3.89
CA LEU A 229 11.88 4.80 -2.99
C LEU A 229 12.79 3.97 -2.04
N PRO A 230 12.34 2.82 -1.48
CA PRO A 230 13.21 1.99 -0.63
C PRO A 230 14.44 1.42 -1.36
N GLY A 231 14.39 1.27 -2.70
CA GLY A 231 15.48 0.73 -3.50
C GLY A 231 16.66 1.70 -3.70
N PHE A 232 16.45 2.99 -3.47
CA PHE A 232 17.47 4.02 -3.66
C PHE A 232 18.48 4.09 -2.52
N ASN A 233 19.67 4.65 -2.76
CA ASN A 233 20.62 4.98 -1.69
C ASN A 233 20.10 6.17 -0.86
N TRP A 234 20.49 6.23 0.40
CA TRP A 234 19.98 7.18 1.39
C TRP A 234 20.04 8.64 0.92
N ASN A 235 21.17 9.09 0.34
CA ASN A 235 21.31 10.44 -0.24
C ASN A 235 20.24 10.77 -1.29
N HIS A 236 19.88 9.80 -2.14
CA HIS A 236 18.86 10.01 -3.16
C HIS A 236 17.45 9.93 -2.57
N ARG A 237 17.24 9.15 -1.49
CA ARG A 237 15.93 9.07 -0.83
C ARG A 237 15.49 10.42 -0.26
N ASP A 238 16.40 11.15 0.37
CA ASP A 238 16.13 12.48 0.90
C ASP A 238 15.68 13.43 -0.22
N GLU A 239 16.44 13.49 -1.32
CA GLU A 239 16.11 14.33 -2.47
C GLU A 239 14.78 13.94 -3.13
N LEU A 240 14.52 12.64 -3.31
CA LEU A 240 13.27 12.15 -3.90
C LEU A 240 12.07 12.37 -2.99
N PHE A 241 12.26 12.27 -1.67
CA PHE A 241 11.24 12.62 -0.68
C PHE A 241 10.87 14.10 -0.80
N ASP A 242 11.86 15.00 -0.78
CA ASP A 242 11.62 16.44 -0.82
C ASP A 242 10.98 16.85 -2.16
N PHE A 243 11.38 16.22 -3.26
CA PHE A 243 10.74 16.38 -4.56
C PHE A 243 9.25 15.98 -4.52
N ALA A 244 8.94 14.79 -4.00
CA ALA A 244 7.56 14.30 -3.91
C ALA A 244 6.72 15.16 -2.94
N TYR A 245 7.31 15.62 -1.84
CA TYR A 245 6.68 16.53 -0.89
C TYR A 245 6.33 17.87 -1.56
N ALA A 246 7.26 18.48 -2.31
CA ALA A 246 7.01 19.72 -3.04
C ALA A 246 5.94 19.57 -4.12
N MET A 247 5.86 18.41 -4.78
CA MET A 247 4.79 18.09 -5.73
C MET A 247 3.44 17.95 -5.04
N ALA A 248 3.39 17.22 -3.92
CA ALA A 248 2.19 17.03 -3.11
C ALA A 248 1.60 18.35 -2.59
N GLN A 249 2.47 19.32 -2.25
CA GLN A 249 2.06 20.66 -1.80
C GLN A 249 1.33 21.47 -2.87
N ARG A 250 1.57 21.19 -4.16
CA ARG A 250 0.95 21.94 -5.27
C ARG A 250 -0.46 21.47 -5.61
N ARG A 251 -0.89 20.33 -5.06
CA ARG A 251 -2.24 19.79 -5.27
C ARG A 251 -3.29 20.62 -4.53
N ALA A 252 -4.46 20.75 -5.12
CA ALA A 252 -5.57 21.43 -4.45
C ALA A 252 -6.04 20.62 -3.23
N PRO A 253 -6.55 21.26 -2.15
CA PRO A 253 -7.01 20.56 -0.95
C PRO A 253 -8.11 19.52 -1.19
N GLN A 254 -8.85 19.63 -2.29
CA GLN A 254 -9.94 18.73 -2.66
C GLN A 254 -9.45 17.50 -3.43
N GLU A 255 -8.22 17.51 -3.94
CA GLU A 255 -7.64 16.41 -4.70
C GLU A 255 -7.02 15.37 -3.78
N ASP A 256 -7.06 14.11 -4.20
CA ASP A 256 -6.35 13.05 -3.50
C ASP A 256 -4.85 13.31 -3.48
N ASN A 257 -4.20 12.90 -2.40
CA ASN A 257 -2.81 13.25 -2.14
C ASN A 257 -2.01 12.05 -1.63
N VAL A 258 -0.71 12.25 -1.44
CA VAL A 258 0.27 11.21 -1.09
C VAL A 258 0.81 11.38 0.34
N TRP A 259 0.14 12.17 1.19
CA TRP A 259 0.64 12.53 2.53
C TRP A 259 0.91 11.30 3.41
N THR A 260 0.00 10.33 3.38
CA THR A 260 0.12 9.08 4.13
C THR A 260 1.33 8.27 3.66
N GLU A 261 1.55 8.18 2.35
CA GLU A 261 2.67 7.47 1.76
C GLU A 261 3.99 8.18 2.04
N LEU A 262 4.04 9.51 1.94
CA LEU A 262 5.19 10.32 2.35
C LEU A 262 5.52 10.08 3.82
N ALA A 263 4.53 10.14 4.71
CA ALA A 263 4.76 9.82 6.12
C ALA A 263 5.30 8.40 6.31
N ASN A 264 4.80 7.43 5.55
CA ASN A 264 5.30 6.06 5.63
C ASN A 264 6.76 5.95 5.15
N CYS A 265 7.17 6.78 4.18
CA CYS A 265 8.55 6.81 3.68
C CYS A 265 9.57 7.35 4.68
N LEU A 266 9.14 8.03 5.76
CA LEU A 266 10.06 8.52 6.80
C LEU A 266 10.92 7.40 7.41
N ILE A 267 10.42 6.17 7.44
CA ILE A 267 11.16 5.00 7.95
C ILE A 267 12.43 4.68 7.15
N PHE A 268 12.50 5.13 5.89
CA PHE A 268 13.64 4.88 5.01
C PHE A 268 14.69 6.00 5.06
N LEU A 269 14.42 7.07 5.79
CA LEU A 269 15.33 8.18 6.04
C LEU A 269 16.20 7.92 7.28
N LEU A 270 17.21 8.75 7.49
CA LEU A 270 18.10 8.61 8.65
C LEU A 270 17.37 8.96 9.95
N ALA A 271 16.99 7.94 10.72
CA ALA A 271 16.32 8.10 12.01
C ALA A 271 17.10 9.01 12.96
N GLY A 272 16.39 9.93 13.62
CA GLY A 272 16.95 10.89 14.57
C GLY A 272 17.77 12.03 13.98
N SER A 273 17.91 12.12 12.64
CA SER A 273 18.56 13.26 12.00
C SER A 273 17.69 14.52 12.10
N ALA A 274 18.30 15.70 11.95
CA ALA A 274 17.56 16.98 11.95
C ALA A 274 16.51 17.00 10.83
N GLU A 275 16.90 16.53 9.65
CA GLU A 275 16.06 16.48 8.45
C GLU A 275 14.86 15.52 8.63
N PHE A 276 15.06 14.36 9.27
CA PHE A 276 13.96 13.47 9.64
C PHE A 276 12.94 14.19 10.52
N VAL A 277 13.41 14.90 11.56
CA VAL A 277 12.52 15.58 12.50
C VAL A 277 11.79 16.74 11.84
N GLU A 278 12.48 17.55 11.04
CA GLU A 278 11.86 18.64 10.27
C GLU A 278 10.76 18.12 9.34
N ARG A 279 11.02 17.03 8.59
CA ARG A 279 10.03 16.42 7.70
C ARG A 279 8.84 15.83 8.46
N TYR A 280 9.09 15.18 9.60
CA TYR A 280 8.02 14.67 10.47
C TYR A 280 7.13 15.82 10.97
N GLN A 281 7.73 16.87 11.51
CA GLN A 281 7.00 18.05 12.02
C GLN A 281 6.24 18.75 10.89
N ALA A 282 6.83 18.86 9.71
CA ALA A 282 6.18 19.41 8.53
C ALA A 282 4.95 18.61 8.10
N LEU A 283 4.92 17.29 8.32
CA LEU A 283 3.73 16.46 8.08
C LEU A 283 2.68 16.60 9.20
N VAL A 284 3.10 16.68 10.47
CA VAL A 284 2.21 16.94 11.61
C VAL A 284 1.49 18.28 11.45
N ALA A 285 2.23 19.34 11.09
CA ALA A 285 1.67 20.69 10.90
C ALA A 285 0.57 20.76 9.83
N ARG A 286 0.51 19.77 8.92
CA ARG A 286 -0.53 19.72 7.88
C ARG A 286 -1.86 19.20 8.38
N LEU A 287 -1.92 18.48 9.50
CA LEU A 287 -3.14 17.80 9.96
C LEU A 287 -4.36 18.73 10.01
N GLY A 288 -4.18 19.96 10.52
CA GLY A 288 -5.26 20.96 10.60
C GLY A 288 -5.83 21.43 9.25
N SER A 289 -5.13 21.18 8.14
CA SER A 289 -5.56 21.54 6.78
C SER A 289 -6.13 20.38 5.97
N LEU A 290 -6.05 19.15 6.48
CA LEU A 290 -6.44 17.94 5.77
C LEU A 290 -7.91 17.58 5.99
N ARG A 291 -8.51 16.88 5.02
CA ARG A 291 -9.85 16.31 5.17
C ARG A 291 -9.85 15.23 6.26
N VAL A 292 -11.01 14.97 6.85
CA VAL A 292 -11.18 13.95 7.91
C VAL A 292 -10.65 12.58 7.50
N SER A 293 -10.92 12.14 6.27
CA SER A 293 -10.43 10.86 5.74
C SER A 293 -8.89 10.83 5.68
N GLU A 294 -8.26 11.92 5.25
CA GLU A 294 -6.81 12.03 5.15
C GLU A 294 -6.15 12.08 6.53
N GLN A 295 -6.76 12.79 7.49
CA GLN A 295 -6.31 12.77 8.89
C GLN A 295 -6.38 11.35 9.47
N ALA A 296 -7.49 10.65 9.25
CA ALA A 296 -7.70 9.29 9.74
C ALA A 296 -6.67 8.28 9.20
N GLU A 297 -6.20 8.47 7.96
CA GLU A 297 -5.12 7.67 7.37
C GLU A 297 -3.72 8.09 7.84
N LEU A 298 -3.47 9.40 7.98
CA LEU A 298 -2.15 9.94 8.27
C LEU A 298 -1.74 9.77 9.74
N ILE A 299 -2.66 9.99 10.68
CA ILE A 299 -2.36 9.96 12.12
C ILE A 299 -1.75 8.62 12.58
N PRO A 300 -2.31 7.44 12.23
CA PRO A 300 -1.71 6.15 12.59
C PRO A 300 -0.30 5.98 12.02
N VAL A 301 -0.05 6.48 10.80
CA VAL A 301 1.29 6.42 10.20
C VAL A 301 2.26 7.31 10.99
N LEU A 302 1.88 8.55 11.30
CA LEU A 302 2.71 9.46 12.10
C LEU A 302 3.00 8.92 13.50
N CYS A 303 2.03 8.26 14.15
CA CYS A 303 2.26 7.60 15.44
C CYS A 303 3.34 6.51 15.32
N ARG A 304 3.29 5.69 14.26
CA ARG A 304 4.30 4.65 14.01
C ARG A 304 5.68 5.25 13.79
N GLN A 305 5.77 6.34 13.02
CA GLN A 305 7.04 6.98 12.70
C GLN A 305 7.72 7.65 13.91
N MET A 306 7.04 7.77 15.07
CA MET A 306 7.67 8.20 16.32
C MET A 306 8.83 7.28 16.74
N LEU A 307 8.84 6.02 16.29
CA LEU A 307 9.96 5.09 16.48
C LEU A 307 11.27 5.55 15.82
N GLY A 308 11.19 6.42 14.81
CA GLY A 308 12.36 7.01 14.16
C GLY A 308 13.04 8.10 14.99
N PHE A 309 12.45 8.53 16.10
CA PHE A 309 13.09 9.41 17.06
C PHE A 309 13.93 8.61 18.06
N GLY A 310 14.93 9.26 18.67
CA GLY A 310 15.59 8.70 19.84
C GLY A 310 14.59 8.57 21.00
N ARG A 311 14.61 7.47 21.77
CA ARG A 311 13.71 7.24 22.92
C ARG A 311 13.73 8.35 23.99
N ARG A 312 14.75 9.22 23.99
CA ARG A 312 14.94 10.33 24.92
C ARG A 312 14.70 11.69 24.27
N ASP A 313 14.14 11.72 23.06
CA ASP A 313 13.79 12.96 22.39
C ASP A 313 12.64 13.65 23.15
N ASP A 314 12.90 14.86 23.62
CA ASP A 314 12.02 15.65 24.48
C ASP A 314 10.79 16.20 23.73
N ARG A 315 10.80 16.16 22.39
CA ARG A 315 9.68 16.59 21.56
C ARG A 315 8.58 15.55 21.46
N LEU A 316 8.88 14.28 21.74
CA LEU A 316 7.96 13.15 21.56
C LEU A 316 6.62 13.32 22.32
N PRO A 317 6.59 13.71 23.62
CA PRO A 317 5.33 13.92 24.33
C PRO A 317 4.47 15.02 23.71
N GLY A 318 5.09 16.12 23.25
CA GLY A 318 4.38 17.21 22.59
C GLY A 318 3.77 16.80 21.25
N LEU A 319 4.54 16.08 20.43
CA LEU A 319 4.05 15.54 19.15
C LEU A 319 2.92 14.52 19.38
N TYR A 320 3.04 13.67 20.39
CA TYR A 320 1.99 12.73 20.78
C TYR A 320 0.70 13.45 21.16
N ALA A 321 0.79 14.53 21.94
CA ALA A 321 -0.37 15.30 22.36
C ALA A 321 -1.13 15.90 21.15
N VAL A 322 -0.41 16.44 20.17
CA VAL A 322 -1.01 16.97 18.92
C VAL A 322 -1.72 15.86 18.15
N LEU A 323 -1.08 14.71 17.95
CA LEU A 323 -1.72 13.58 17.24
C LEU A 323 -2.95 13.06 17.98
N ARG A 324 -2.90 13.01 19.32
CA ARG A 324 -4.03 12.62 20.16
C ARG A 324 -5.19 13.59 20.06
N GLU A 325 -4.92 14.89 20.09
CA GLU A 325 -5.95 15.92 19.93
C GLU A 325 -6.70 15.76 18.60
N HIS A 326 -5.96 15.65 17.49
CA HIS A 326 -6.56 15.43 16.18
C HIS A 326 -7.32 14.10 16.09
N ALA A 327 -6.77 13.01 16.65
CA ALA A 327 -7.42 11.71 16.64
C ALA A 327 -8.75 11.72 17.40
N LEU A 328 -8.83 12.43 18.53
CA LEU A 328 -10.05 12.53 19.33
C LEU A 328 -11.15 13.35 18.65
N GLN A 329 -10.78 14.24 17.73
CA GLN A 329 -11.73 15.03 16.93
C GLN A 329 -12.28 14.27 15.71
N LEU A 330 -11.70 13.11 15.36
CA LEU A 330 -12.20 12.30 14.25
C LEU A 330 -13.59 11.71 14.55
N PRO A 331 -14.47 11.56 13.54
CA PRO A 331 -15.72 10.84 13.68
C PRO A 331 -15.48 9.38 14.10
N ARG A 332 -16.32 8.86 14.98
CA ARG A 332 -16.22 7.48 15.51
C ARG A 332 -16.18 6.40 14.43
N SER A 333 -16.74 6.67 13.25
CA SER A 333 -16.75 5.74 12.11
C SER A 333 -15.38 5.52 11.45
N VAL A 334 -14.38 6.36 11.73
CA VAL A 334 -13.01 6.27 11.15
C VAL A 334 -11.90 6.40 12.20
N GLN A 335 -12.26 6.46 13.47
CA GLN A 335 -11.36 6.82 14.57
C GLN A 335 -10.52 5.62 15.10
N GLY A 336 -10.90 4.38 14.78
CA GLY A 336 -10.35 3.16 15.39
C GLY A 336 -8.84 3.00 15.23
N ALA A 337 -8.33 3.14 14.01
CA ALA A 337 -6.89 3.01 13.73
C ALA A 337 -6.05 4.04 14.50
N SER A 338 -6.53 5.28 14.59
CA SER A 338 -5.82 6.38 15.26
C SER A 338 -5.74 6.14 16.76
N ILE A 339 -6.86 5.76 17.40
CA ILE A 339 -6.90 5.47 18.84
C ILE A 339 -6.05 4.26 19.19
N GLY A 340 -6.18 3.17 18.44
CA GLY A 340 -5.36 1.98 18.65
C GLY A 340 -3.87 2.28 18.52
N MET A 341 -3.48 3.01 17.48
CA MET A 341 -2.06 3.33 17.26
C MET A 341 -1.51 4.29 18.33
N LEU A 342 -2.28 5.28 18.77
CA LEU A 342 -1.90 6.15 19.90
C LEU A 342 -1.72 5.37 21.20
N ALA A 343 -2.55 4.35 21.44
CA ALA A 343 -2.37 3.47 22.59
C ALA A 343 -1.07 2.67 22.45
N SER A 344 -0.75 2.18 21.24
CA SER A 344 0.52 1.48 20.98
C SER A 344 1.77 2.36 21.13
N ALA A 345 1.63 3.66 20.88
CA ALA A 345 2.72 4.62 20.96
C ALA A 345 2.91 5.20 22.37
N ILE A 346 2.24 4.66 23.39
CA ILE A 346 2.22 5.28 24.73
C ILE A 346 3.58 5.31 25.44
N TRP A 347 4.52 4.50 24.97
CA TRP A 347 5.91 4.49 25.44
C TRP A 347 6.60 5.87 25.30
N VAL A 348 6.11 6.73 24.41
CA VAL A 348 6.60 8.10 24.22
C VAL A 348 6.36 9.01 25.43
N LEU A 349 5.42 8.63 26.29
CA LEU A 349 5.06 9.41 27.48
C LEU A 349 5.92 9.03 28.69
N PRO A 350 6.08 9.98 29.65
CA PRO A 350 6.63 9.66 30.96
C PRO A 350 5.88 8.51 31.63
N HIS A 351 6.60 7.64 32.33
CA HIS A 351 6.04 6.42 32.93
C HIS A 351 4.82 6.68 33.83
N ALA A 352 4.82 7.80 34.57
CA ALA A 352 3.74 8.19 35.45
C ALA A 352 2.40 8.46 34.72
N GLU A 353 2.45 8.82 33.44
CA GLU A 353 1.28 9.23 32.65
C GLU A 353 0.71 8.08 31.81
N ARG A 354 1.50 7.02 31.54
CA ARG A 354 1.14 5.95 30.60
C ARG A 354 -0.16 5.25 30.98
N LEU A 355 -0.31 4.84 32.24
CA LEU A 355 -1.51 4.11 32.65
C LEU A 355 -2.78 4.95 32.44
N ALA A 356 -2.75 6.22 32.85
CA ALA A 356 -3.91 7.10 32.73
C ALA A 356 -4.28 7.35 31.26
N GLN A 357 -3.28 7.60 30.41
CA GLN A 357 -3.51 7.83 28.98
C GLN A 357 -3.96 6.57 28.25
N TYR A 358 -3.42 5.39 28.60
CA TYR A 358 -3.83 4.12 28.01
C TYR A 358 -5.29 3.83 28.35
N THR A 359 -5.63 3.99 29.64
CA THR A 359 -7.00 3.80 30.15
C THR A 359 -7.99 4.65 29.37
N GLN A 360 -7.69 5.94 29.17
CA GLN A 360 -8.55 6.83 28.40
C GLN A 360 -8.72 6.37 26.94
N LEU A 361 -7.62 6.02 26.26
CA LEU A 361 -7.68 5.58 24.86
C LEU A 361 -8.42 4.25 24.71
N ARG A 362 -8.23 3.32 25.66
CA ARG A 362 -9.00 2.07 25.74
C ARG A 362 -10.48 2.36 25.88
N ASP A 363 -10.87 3.23 26.82
CA ASP A 363 -12.29 3.54 27.06
C ASP A 363 -12.94 4.20 25.83
N VAL A 364 -12.20 5.06 25.14
CA VAL A 364 -12.62 5.61 23.83
C VAL A 364 -12.81 4.47 22.82
N ALA A 365 -11.83 3.57 22.66
CA ALA A 365 -11.91 2.46 21.73
C ALA A 365 -13.10 1.52 22.00
N LEU A 366 -13.35 1.19 23.27
CA LEU A 366 -14.48 0.36 23.70
C LEU A 366 -15.84 0.99 23.35
N SER A 367 -15.91 2.32 23.22
CA SER A 367 -17.11 3.05 22.80
C SER A 367 -17.33 3.14 21.29
N LEU A 368 -16.40 2.60 20.48
CA LEU A 368 -16.47 2.64 19.02
C LEU A 368 -17.45 1.59 18.47
N PRO A 369 -17.99 1.83 17.25
CA PRO A 369 -18.68 0.79 16.46
C PRO A 369 -17.79 -0.44 16.26
N ASP A 370 -18.40 -1.60 16.05
CA ASP A 370 -17.69 -2.88 16.01
C ASP A 370 -16.57 -2.91 14.97
N GLU A 371 -16.80 -2.37 13.76
CA GLU A 371 -15.79 -2.32 12.70
C GLU A 371 -14.55 -1.49 13.10
N GLN A 372 -14.76 -0.43 13.88
CA GLN A 372 -13.67 0.45 14.34
C GLN A 372 -13.04 -0.04 15.64
N LEU A 373 -13.81 -0.72 16.49
CA LEU A 373 -13.28 -1.41 17.66
C LEU A 373 -12.30 -2.51 17.23
N GLU A 374 -12.67 -3.33 16.23
CA GLU A 374 -11.82 -4.40 15.73
C GLU A 374 -10.44 -3.86 15.32
N ILE A 375 -10.43 -2.79 14.53
CA ILE A 375 -9.21 -2.11 14.10
C ILE A 375 -8.41 -1.57 15.30
N ALA A 376 -9.07 -0.94 16.27
CA ALA A 376 -8.41 -0.38 17.45
C ALA A 376 -7.74 -1.46 18.33
N LEU A 377 -8.41 -2.61 18.50
CA LEU A 377 -7.92 -3.71 19.33
C LEU A 377 -6.61 -4.31 18.81
N CYS A 378 -6.41 -4.37 17.49
CA CYS A 378 -5.16 -4.84 16.88
C CYS A 378 -3.92 -4.07 17.39
N PHE A 379 -4.09 -2.82 17.82
CA PHE A 379 -3.01 -1.96 18.28
C PHE A 379 -3.02 -1.71 19.79
N LEU A 380 -4.20 -1.77 20.45
CA LEU A 380 -4.32 -1.65 21.90
C LEU A 380 -3.52 -2.71 22.66
N SER A 381 -3.45 -3.94 22.13
CA SER A 381 -2.64 -5.02 22.69
C SER A 381 -1.15 -4.68 22.75
N LYS A 382 -0.64 -3.92 21.77
CA LYS A 382 0.76 -3.47 21.76
C LYS A 382 1.03 -2.40 22.81
N GLY A 383 0.10 -1.47 22.99
CA GLY A 383 0.22 -0.42 24.01
C GLY A 383 0.17 -0.96 25.43
N TRP A 384 -0.57 -2.06 25.61
CA TRP A 384 -0.70 -2.72 26.90
C TRP A 384 0.62 -3.30 27.41
N ALA A 385 1.46 -3.82 26.50
CA ALA A 385 2.80 -4.33 26.82
C ALA A 385 3.74 -3.24 27.40
N GLU A 386 3.43 -1.96 27.21
CA GLU A 386 4.21 -0.83 27.72
C GLU A 386 3.78 -0.37 29.13
N LEU A 387 2.74 -0.98 29.71
CA LEU A 387 2.26 -0.70 31.06
C LEU A 387 2.96 -1.56 32.12
N PRO A 388 3.01 -1.13 33.39
CA PRO A 388 3.54 -1.94 34.49
C PRO A 388 2.78 -3.26 34.62
N ARG A 389 3.53 -4.33 34.92
CA ARG A 389 3.04 -5.72 34.93
C ARG A 389 1.85 -5.92 35.87
N GLU A 390 1.80 -5.21 36.99
CA GLU A 390 0.68 -5.33 37.94
C GLU A 390 -0.68 -4.92 37.34
N HIS A 391 -0.69 -4.17 36.24
CA HIS A 391 -1.91 -3.76 35.54
C HIS A 391 -2.30 -4.70 34.40
N HIS A 392 -1.51 -5.74 34.14
CA HIS A 392 -1.76 -6.63 33.01
C HIS A 392 -3.04 -7.44 33.21
N ALA A 393 -3.13 -8.26 34.26
CA ALA A 393 -4.31 -9.11 34.49
C ALA A 393 -5.64 -8.33 34.48
N TYR A 394 -5.64 -7.13 35.06
CA TYR A 394 -6.81 -6.24 35.05
C TYR A 394 -7.13 -5.67 33.66
N GLY A 395 -6.10 -5.31 32.88
CA GLY A 395 -6.27 -4.86 31.50
C GLY A 395 -6.90 -5.91 30.59
N LEU A 396 -6.52 -7.19 30.74
CA LEU A 396 -7.08 -8.30 29.97
C LEU A 396 -8.58 -8.50 30.26
N GLN A 397 -8.96 -8.52 31.54
CA GLN A 397 -10.36 -8.64 31.97
C GLN A 397 -11.26 -7.56 31.35
N LEU A 398 -10.73 -6.35 31.14
CA LEU A 398 -11.47 -5.26 30.54
C LEU A 398 -11.60 -5.35 29.02
N LEU A 399 -10.70 -6.06 28.34
CA LEU A 399 -10.74 -6.27 26.89
C LEU A 399 -11.52 -7.52 26.50
N GLU A 400 -11.67 -8.49 27.40
CA GLU A 400 -12.38 -9.74 27.16
C GLU A 400 -13.82 -9.54 26.64
N PRO A 401 -14.68 -8.68 27.24
CA PRO A 401 -16.03 -8.45 26.72
C PRO A 401 -16.03 -7.87 25.30
N ALA A 402 -15.04 -7.04 24.97
CA ALA A 402 -14.90 -6.43 23.65
C ALA A 402 -14.45 -7.45 22.59
N LEU A 403 -13.60 -8.40 22.98
CA LEU A 403 -13.18 -9.50 22.11
C LEU A 403 -14.33 -10.48 21.85
N LEU A 404 -15.16 -10.74 22.86
CA LEU A 404 -16.38 -11.54 22.73
C LEU A 404 -17.46 -10.85 21.86
N ARG A 405 -17.49 -9.52 21.84
CA ARG A 405 -18.40 -8.75 20.98
C ARG A 405 -18.10 -8.91 19.49
N LEU A 406 -16.82 -9.03 19.12
CA LEU A 406 -16.38 -8.97 17.72
C LEU A 406 -16.20 -10.33 17.04
N LEU A 407 -15.88 -11.36 17.81
CA LEU A 407 -15.52 -12.67 17.27
C LEU A 407 -16.57 -13.72 17.65
N PRO A 408 -16.81 -14.72 16.78
CA PRO A 408 -17.47 -15.95 17.24
C PRO A 408 -16.74 -16.47 18.48
N ALA A 409 -17.48 -16.83 19.54
CA ALA A 409 -16.92 -17.14 20.86
C ALA A 409 -15.70 -18.09 20.85
N GLN A 410 -15.67 -19.05 19.92
CA GLN A 410 -14.56 -20.00 19.74
C GLN A 410 -13.25 -19.35 19.28
N ARG A 411 -13.31 -18.29 18.45
CA ARG A 411 -12.13 -17.54 18.00
C ARG A 411 -11.68 -16.51 19.03
N ALA A 412 -12.63 -15.89 19.74
CA ALA A 412 -12.33 -14.98 20.84
C ALA A 412 -11.47 -15.68 21.91
N GLN A 413 -11.85 -16.90 22.30
CA GLN A 413 -11.10 -17.69 23.28
C GLN A 413 -9.68 -18.03 22.82
N SER A 414 -9.49 -18.35 21.53
CA SER A 414 -8.17 -18.65 20.96
C SER A 414 -7.27 -17.41 20.85
N VAL A 415 -7.83 -16.22 20.63
CA VAL A 415 -7.07 -14.96 20.59
C VAL A 415 -6.70 -14.53 22.00
N LEU A 416 -7.63 -14.67 22.96
CA LEU A 416 -7.36 -14.44 24.38
C LEU A 416 -6.22 -15.32 24.88
N SER A 417 -6.24 -16.63 24.59
CA SER A 417 -5.15 -17.53 24.98
C SER A 417 -3.81 -17.18 24.31
N GLN A 418 -3.82 -16.71 23.06
CA GLN A 418 -2.60 -16.26 22.38
C GLN A 418 -2.04 -14.96 22.98
N LEU A 419 -2.90 -14.03 23.40
CA LEU A 419 -2.48 -12.82 24.09
C LEU A 419 -1.90 -13.16 25.47
N GLU A 420 -2.52 -14.07 26.21
CA GLU A 420 -2.00 -14.61 27.47
C GLU A 420 -0.65 -15.31 27.29
N ASP A 421 -0.45 -16.07 26.22
CA ASP A 421 0.82 -16.76 25.95
C ASP A 421 1.93 -15.79 25.48
N VAL A 422 1.57 -14.74 24.72
CA VAL A 422 2.52 -13.66 24.40
C VAL A 422 2.97 -12.96 25.69
N MET A 423 2.10 -12.78 26.68
CA MET A 423 2.48 -12.21 27.97
C MET A 423 3.47 -13.09 28.75
N LYS A 424 3.30 -14.43 28.71
CA LYS A 424 4.25 -15.37 29.31
C LYS A 424 5.63 -15.34 28.65
N LEU A 425 5.72 -14.99 27.36
CA LEU A 425 7.00 -14.86 26.66
C LEU A 425 7.81 -13.62 27.06
N TYR A 426 7.19 -12.66 27.76
CA TYR A 426 7.85 -11.48 28.32
C TYR A 426 8.04 -11.57 29.85
N GLU A 427 7.78 -12.74 30.47
CA GLU A 427 8.24 -13.09 31.82
C GLU A 427 9.74 -13.37 31.84
#